data_AF-A0A959QTU7-F1
#
_entry.id   AF-A0A959QTU7-F1
#
_cell.length_a   1.000
_cell.length_b   1.000
_cell.length_c   1.000
_cell.angle_alpha   90.00
_cell.angle_beta   90.00
_cell.angle_gamma   90.00
#
_symmetry.space_group_name_H-M   'P 1'
#
loop_
_entity.id
_entity.type
_entity.pdbx_description
1 polymer ?
#
loop_
_entity_poly.entity_id
_entity_poly.type
_entity_poly.pdbx_seq_one_letter_code
_entity_poly.pdbx_strand_id
1 'polypeptide(L)'
;MIKKSLPFLLMAFALMVITYSCKKADDRPAPLPQNEEFYPLEVGKWVIYDVDSTVWDDTFCVERYYNYQLMHRVADTFTDKQGRLSFRVETSIRKKVEDPWKSHRVFYVTNTGTNLEMVYDQLRFIKMAFPVEERKSWEGNSYIEVDDPDFYFYKDWVYEYRNLGESFNTGYKVFDNTVTVLEVDEAEGDPELFPSAPATRTKSNEVYASGVGMIYREYIRWVYEPKGSQCRDGKGVIMRAVDHN
;
A
#
# COMPACT_ATOMS: atom_id res chain seq x y z
N MET A 1 47.39 1.00 -70.02
CA MET A 1 47.62 0.31 -68.73
C MET A 1 46.99 1.14 -67.61
N ILE A 2 45.72 0.94 -67.30
CA ILE A 2 45.03 1.61 -66.18
C ILE A 2 44.45 0.50 -65.31
N LYS A 3 44.89 0.47 -64.05
CA LYS A 3 44.81 -0.66 -63.13
C LYS A 3 43.37 -0.88 -62.63
N LYS A 4 42.96 -2.16 -62.62
CA LYS A 4 41.70 -2.71 -62.12
C LYS A 4 41.61 -2.67 -60.57
N SER A 5 41.80 -1.52 -59.93
CA SER A 5 41.75 -1.40 -58.46
C SER A 5 40.47 -0.75 -57.92
N LEU A 6 39.60 -0.25 -58.79
CA LEU A 6 38.37 0.46 -58.39
C LEU A 6 37.25 -0.43 -57.78
N PRO A 7 37.02 -1.70 -58.21
CA PRO A 7 35.96 -2.50 -57.60
C PRO A 7 36.34 -3.07 -56.21
N PHE A 8 37.64 -3.14 -55.91
CA PHE A 8 38.13 -3.63 -54.60
C PHE A 8 37.98 -2.57 -53.50
N LEU A 9 38.06 -1.28 -53.86
CA LEU A 9 37.89 -0.16 -52.92
C LEU A 9 36.42 0.04 -52.51
N LEU A 10 35.48 -0.20 -53.44
CA LEU A 10 34.03 -0.14 -53.18
C LEU A 10 33.53 -1.31 -52.32
N MET A 11 34.12 -2.50 -52.46
CA MET A 11 33.79 -3.66 -51.64
C MET A 11 34.33 -3.54 -50.20
N ALA A 12 35.49 -2.89 -50.02
CA ALA A 12 36.04 -2.58 -48.71
C ALA A 12 35.25 -1.49 -47.97
N PHE A 13 34.68 -0.51 -48.69
CA PHE A 13 33.82 0.51 -48.09
C PHE A 13 32.44 -0.05 -47.70
N ALA A 14 31.87 -0.98 -48.49
CA ALA A 14 30.61 -1.65 -48.17
C ALA A 14 30.72 -2.58 -46.94
N LEU A 15 31.90 -3.14 -46.66
CA LEU A 15 32.12 -4.01 -45.50
C LEU A 15 32.33 -3.24 -44.18
N MET A 16 32.70 -1.95 -44.24
CA MET A 16 32.98 -1.12 -43.07
C MET A 16 31.72 -0.46 -42.47
N VAL A 17 30.60 -0.46 -43.19
CA VAL A 17 29.32 0.13 -42.73
C VAL A 17 28.51 -0.81 -41.83
N ILE A 18 28.91 -2.08 -41.69
CA ILE A 18 28.10 -3.09 -40.95
C ILE A 18 28.39 -3.11 -39.44
N THR A 19 29.35 -2.34 -38.92
CA THR A 19 29.78 -2.45 -37.50
C THR A 19 29.25 -1.38 -36.55
N TYR A 20 28.32 -0.51 -36.96
CA TYR A 20 27.69 0.50 -36.10
C TYR A 20 26.24 0.16 -35.70
N SER A 21 26.02 -1.06 -35.17
CA SER A 21 24.80 -1.36 -34.40
C SER A 21 25.16 -1.59 -32.94
N CYS A 22 25.62 -0.53 -32.28
CA CYS A 22 25.65 -0.48 -30.83
C CYS A 22 24.19 -0.40 -30.36
N LYS A 23 23.58 -1.54 -30.03
CA LYS A 23 22.31 -1.54 -29.29
C LYS A 23 22.59 -0.78 -27.99
N LYS A 24 21.94 0.37 -27.80
CA LYS A 24 21.90 1.00 -26.48
C LYS A 24 21.40 -0.06 -25.51
N ALA A 25 22.12 -0.26 -24.41
CA ALA A 25 21.57 -1.03 -23.30
C ALA A 25 20.24 -0.37 -22.93
N ASP A 26 19.19 -1.18 -22.80
CA ASP A 26 17.91 -0.70 -22.31
C ASP A 26 18.16 -0.28 -20.86
N ASP A 27 18.27 1.02 -20.60
CA ASP A 27 18.51 1.60 -19.26
C ASP A 27 17.29 1.44 -18.33
N ARG A 28 16.31 0.59 -18.72
CA ARG A 28 15.18 0.23 -17.87
C ARG A 28 15.72 -0.66 -16.75
N PRO A 29 15.44 -0.31 -15.47
CA PRO A 29 15.67 -1.23 -14.37
C PRO A 29 15.08 -2.59 -14.71
N ALA A 30 15.78 -3.66 -14.33
CA ALA A 30 15.22 -5.00 -14.44
C ALA A 30 13.85 -5.04 -13.73
N PRO A 31 12.84 -5.76 -14.26
CA PRO A 31 11.58 -5.94 -13.56
C PRO A 31 11.83 -6.46 -12.15
N LEU A 32 11.15 -5.87 -11.16
CA LEU A 32 11.16 -6.39 -9.79
C LEU A 32 10.66 -7.84 -9.81
N PRO A 33 11.11 -8.70 -8.88
CA PRO A 33 10.45 -9.97 -8.63
C PRO A 33 8.94 -9.76 -8.47
N GLN A 34 8.11 -10.67 -9.01
CA GLN A 34 6.64 -10.52 -9.02
C GLN A 34 6.05 -10.34 -7.61
N ASN A 35 6.73 -10.85 -6.58
CA ASN A 35 6.36 -10.72 -5.17
C ASN A 35 6.91 -9.45 -4.49
N GLU A 36 7.61 -8.58 -5.21
CA GLU A 36 8.12 -7.29 -4.70
C GLU A 36 7.59 -6.10 -5.52
N GLU A 37 6.96 -6.36 -6.67
CA GLU A 37 6.48 -5.34 -7.61
C GLU A 37 5.63 -4.26 -6.92
N PHE A 38 4.59 -4.66 -6.19
CA PHE A 38 3.63 -3.73 -5.57
C PHE A 38 3.99 -3.32 -4.13
N TYR A 39 5.10 -3.82 -3.58
CA TYR A 39 5.59 -3.43 -2.26
C TYR A 39 7.12 -3.61 -2.18
N PRO A 40 7.90 -2.72 -2.82
CA PRO A 40 9.35 -2.82 -2.81
C PRO A 40 9.89 -2.55 -1.40
N LEU A 41 10.61 -3.52 -0.85
CA LEU A 41 11.23 -3.44 0.47
C LEU A 41 12.72 -3.10 0.32
N GLU A 42 13.00 -1.81 0.14
CA GLU A 42 14.37 -1.30 0.04
C GLU A 42 14.60 -0.21 1.09
N VAL A 43 15.70 -0.33 1.85
CA VAL A 43 16.07 0.66 2.87
C VAL A 43 16.25 2.03 2.23
N GLY A 44 15.58 3.04 2.78
CA GLY A 44 15.59 4.40 2.25
C GLY A 44 14.38 4.72 1.36
N LYS A 45 13.59 3.73 0.94
CA LYS A 45 12.30 3.99 0.29
C LYS A 45 11.32 4.64 1.26
N TRP A 46 10.56 5.61 0.78
CA TRP A 46 9.53 6.28 1.54
C TRP A 46 8.35 6.70 0.67
N VAL A 47 7.19 6.83 1.33
CA VAL A 47 5.96 7.39 0.76
C VAL A 47 5.39 8.39 1.76
N ILE A 48 5.06 9.59 1.30
CA ILE A 48 4.34 10.61 2.08
C ILE A 48 2.88 10.58 1.67
N TYR A 49 2.00 10.60 2.66
CA TYR A 49 0.56 10.63 2.53
C TYR A 49 0.02 11.93 3.10
N ASP A 50 -1.00 12.46 2.45
CA ASP A 50 -1.96 13.36 3.06
C ASP A 50 -3.05 12.52 3.72
N VAL A 51 -3.36 12.83 4.99
CA VAL A 51 -4.22 12.00 5.84
C VAL A 51 -5.39 12.82 6.35
N ASP A 52 -6.60 12.36 6.03
CA ASP A 52 -7.85 12.81 6.65
C ASP A 52 -8.26 11.74 7.66
N SER A 53 -8.40 12.09 8.94
CA SER A 53 -8.85 11.18 9.98
C SER A 53 -10.06 11.74 10.72
N THR A 54 -11.00 10.85 11.00
CA THR A 54 -12.20 11.13 11.78
C THR A 54 -12.20 10.28 13.04
N VAL A 55 -12.58 10.87 14.16
CA VAL A 55 -12.82 10.14 15.42
C VAL A 55 -14.25 10.43 15.84
N TRP A 56 -15.04 9.37 15.97
CA TRP A 56 -16.36 9.41 16.61
C TRP A 56 -16.19 9.05 18.08
N ASP A 57 -16.60 9.95 18.96
CA ASP A 57 -16.41 9.88 20.41
C ASP A 57 -17.78 9.92 21.07
N ASP A 58 -18.18 8.79 21.62
CA ASP A 58 -19.52 8.57 22.14
C ASP A 58 -19.68 9.06 23.59
N THR A 59 -18.58 9.27 24.29
CA THR A 59 -18.55 9.84 25.64
C THR A 59 -18.98 11.30 25.62
N PHE A 60 -18.53 12.04 24.61
CA PHE A 60 -18.90 13.46 24.43
C PHE A 60 -19.90 13.68 23.31
N CYS A 61 -20.29 12.63 22.57
CA CYS A 61 -21.16 12.71 21.40
C CYS A 61 -20.65 13.71 20.35
N VAL A 62 -19.35 13.65 20.06
CA VAL A 62 -18.69 14.54 19.10
C VAL A 62 -17.96 13.77 18.02
N GLU A 63 -17.87 14.39 16.86
CA GLU A 63 -17.02 13.95 15.76
C GLU A 63 -15.86 14.94 15.62
N ARG A 64 -14.63 14.43 15.57
CA ARG A 64 -13.41 15.24 15.45
C ARG A 64 -12.68 14.88 14.16
N TYR A 65 -12.29 15.91 13.43
CA TYR A 65 -11.58 15.79 12.17
C TYR A 65 -10.13 16.26 12.32
N TYR A 66 -9.20 15.50 11.76
CA TYR A 66 -7.77 15.77 11.78
C TYR A 66 -7.21 15.66 10.38
N ASN A 67 -6.38 16.64 10.01
CA ASN A 67 -5.64 16.64 8.75
C ASN A 67 -4.16 16.81 9.04
N TYR A 68 -3.33 15.96 8.46
CA TYR A 68 -1.88 16.00 8.63
C TYR A 68 -1.20 15.19 7.53
N GLN A 69 0.13 15.34 7.40
CA GLN A 69 0.92 14.46 6.57
C GLN A 69 1.55 13.35 7.40
N LEU A 70 1.60 12.16 6.82
CA LEU A 70 2.23 10.98 7.39
C LEU A 70 3.25 10.44 6.40
N MET A 71 4.42 10.05 6.86
CA MET A 71 5.44 9.41 6.04
C MET A 71 5.67 7.99 6.51
N HIS A 72 5.69 7.03 5.61
CA HIS A 72 6.26 5.70 5.83
C HIS A 72 7.67 5.69 5.26
N ARG A 73 8.67 5.25 6.03
CA ARG A 73 10.04 5.07 5.57
C ARG A 73 10.57 3.71 5.97
N VAL A 74 11.06 2.93 5.01
CA VAL A 74 11.82 1.71 5.28
C VAL A 74 13.17 2.14 5.85
N ALA A 75 13.32 2.01 7.16
CA ALA A 75 14.42 2.58 7.91
C ALA A 75 15.61 1.62 8.04
N ASP A 76 15.33 0.33 8.23
CA ASP A 76 16.35 -0.68 8.49
C ASP A 76 15.83 -2.10 8.17
N THR A 77 16.71 -3.09 8.25
CA THR A 77 16.39 -4.52 8.20
C THR A 77 16.87 -5.26 9.43
N PHE A 78 16.24 -6.39 9.73
CA PHE A 78 16.65 -7.28 10.80
C PHE A 78 16.19 -8.71 10.50
N THR A 79 16.78 -9.69 11.16
CA THR A 79 16.32 -11.08 11.13
C THR A 79 15.30 -11.31 12.23
N ASP A 80 14.10 -11.77 11.89
CA ASP A 80 13.07 -12.05 12.87
C ASP A 80 13.35 -13.34 13.67
N LYS A 81 12.50 -13.64 14.65
CA LYS A 81 12.63 -14.84 15.51
C LYS A 81 12.52 -16.17 14.74
N GLN A 82 12.02 -16.14 13.50
CA GLN A 82 11.87 -17.29 12.62
C GLN A 82 13.02 -17.39 11.61
N GLY A 83 14.03 -16.51 11.69
CA GLY A 83 15.17 -16.51 10.79
C GLY A 83 14.92 -15.80 9.46
N ARG A 84 13.83 -15.02 9.34
CA ARG A 84 13.40 -14.38 8.08
C ARG A 84 13.86 -12.93 8.04
N LEU A 85 14.27 -12.45 6.87
CA LEU A 85 14.58 -11.03 6.65
C LEU A 85 13.31 -10.20 6.80
N SER A 86 13.34 -9.22 7.69
CA SER A 86 12.23 -8.32 7.99
C SER A 86 12.68 -6.87 7.95
N PHE A 87 11.76 -5.99 7.59
CA PHE A 87 12.02 -4.58 7.35
C PHE A 87 11.34 -3.77 8.43
N ARG A 88 12.07 -2.84 9.04
CA ARG A 88 11.56 -1.89 10.01
C ARG A 88 11.08 -0.64 9.27
N VAL A 89 9.78 -0.37 9.35
CA VAL A 89 9.18 0.84 8.78
C VAL A 89 8.89 1.82 9.88
N GLU A 90 9.53 2.98 9.82
CA GLU A 90 9.27 4.11 10.71
C GLU A 90 8.21 5.02 10.09
N THR A 91 7.29 5.48 10.93
CA THR A 91 6.31 6.48 10.53
C THR A 91 6.57 7.80 11.25
N SER A 92 6.39 8.89 10.52
CA SER A 92 6.48 10.25 11.07
C SER A 92 5.29 11.08 10.61
N ILE A 93 4.88 12.06 11.42
CA ILE A 93 3.77 12.96 11.12
C ILE A 93 4.19 14.43 11.21
N ARG A 94 3.52 15.29 10.45
CA ARG A 94 3.62 16.75 10.54
C ARG A 94 2.27 17.38 10.18
N LYS A 95 1.91 18.51 10.82
CA LYS A 95 0.61 19.15 10.58
C LYS A 95 0.61 19.94 9.27
N LYS A 96 1.73 20.60 8.97
CA LYS A 96 1.93 21.36 7.73
C LYS A 96 3.22 20.95 7.02
N VAL A 97 3.34 21.30 5.74
CA VAL A 97 4.49 20.92 4.90
C VAL A 97 5.81 21.52 5.42
N GLU A 98 5.74 22.71 6.00
CA GLU A 98 6.87 23.43 6.59
C GLU A 98 7.26 22.93 7.99
N ASP A 99 6.39 22.17 8.66
CA ASP A 99 6.67 21.67 10.00
C ASP A 99 7.73 20.56 9.97
N PRO A 100 8.59 20.47 11.00
CA PRO A 100 9.50 19.34 11.14
C PRO A 100 8.72 18.04 11.37
N TRP A 101 9.21 16.96 10.77
CA TRP A 101 8.69 15.61 11.00
C TRP A 101 8.85 15.20 12.46
N LYS A 102 7.79 14.61 13.02
CA LYS A 102 7.79 14.05 14.37
C LYS A 102 7.60 12.54 14.27
N SER A 103 8.41 11.78 15.00
CA SER A 103 8.23 10.33 15.12
C SER A 103 6.82 10.00 15.61
N HIS A 104 6.23 8.96 15.04
CA HIS A 104 4.86 8.55 15.33
C HIS A 104 4.79 7.09 15.79
N ARG A 105 4.99 6.14 14.87
CA ARG A 105 4.88 4.69 15.11
C ARG A 105 5.91 3.92 14.31
N VAL A 106 6.11 2.67 14.67
CA VAL A 106 6.96 1.71 13.94
C VAL A 106 6.12 0.47 13.66
N PHE A 107 6.27 -0.09 12.48
CA PHE A 107 5.76 -1.42 12.13
C PHE A 107 6.81 -2.21 11.37
N TYR A 108 6.57 -3.51 11.23
CA TYR A 108 7.51 -4.41 10.56
C TYR A 108 6.83 -5.05 9.37
N VAL A 109 7.59 -5.25 8.29
CA VAL A 109 7.12 -5.92 7.08
C VAL A 109 8.05 -7.07 6.74
N THR A 110 7.48 -8.23 6.44
CA THR A 110 8.23 -9.44 6.09
C THR A 110 7.64 -10.01 4.80
N ASN A 111 8.47 -10.10 3.76
CA ASN A 111 8.12 -10.83 2.54
C ASN A 111 8.56 -12.29 2.70
N THR A 112 7.61 -13.22 2.69
CA THR A 112 7.88 -14.66 2.86
C THR A 112 8.12 -15.39 1.54
N GLY A 113 7.99 -14.69 0.41
CA GLY A 113 7.95 -15.27 -0.93
C GLY A 113 6.54 -15.67 -1.39
N THR A 114 5.64 -16.01 -0.46
CA THR A 114 4.24 -16.36 -0.76
C THR A 114 3.24 -15.31 -0.27
N ASN A 115 3.63 -14.48 0.70
CA ASN A 115 2.82 -13.39 1.19
C ASN A 115 3.67 -12.23 1.75
N LEU A 116 3.02 -11.08 1.92
CA LEU A 116 3.55 -9.91 2.61
C LEU A 116 2.87 -9.79 3.98
N GLU A 117 3.63 -10.10 5.03
CA GLU A 117 3.17 -9.96 6.41
C GLU A 117 3.50 -8.55 6.93
N MET A 118 2.55 -7.92 7.61
CA MET A 118 2.76 -6.68 8.35
C MET A 118 2.48 -6.93 9.83
N VAL A 119 3.43 -6.56 10.69
CA VAL A 119 3.25 -6.59 12.14
C VAL A 119 3.16 -5.17 12.67
N TYR A 120 2.00 -4.84 13.23
CA TYR A 120 1.68 -3.54 13.79
C TYR A 120 0.93 -3.71 15.10
N ASP A 121 1.40 -3.03 16.15
CA ASP A 121 0.78 -3.09 17.48
C ASP A 121 0.57 -4.53 17.99
N GLN A 122 1.59 -5.37 17.81
CA GLN A 122 1.59 -6.82 18.14
C GLN A 122 0.63 -7.70 17.31
N LEU A 123 -0.19 -7.11 16.45
CA LEU A 123 -1.06 -7.82 15.51
C LEU A 123 -0.31 -8.10 14.20
N ARG A 124 -0.53 -9.28 13.62
CA ARG A 124 0.06 -9.71 12.35
C ARG A 124 -1.04 -9.82 11.29
N PHE A 125 -0.85 -9.14 10.18
CA PHE A 125 -1.76 -9.13 9.04
C PHE A 125 -1.06 -9.68 7.80
N ILE A 126 -1.80 -10.38 6.94
CA ILE A 126 -1.36 -10.73 5.59
C ILE A 126 -1.91 -9.65 4.65
N LYS A 127 -1.07 -8.68 4.31
CA LYS A 127 -1.47 -7.50 3.51
C LYS A 127 -1.51 -7.81 2.01
N MET A 128 -0.70 -8.76 1.55
CA MET A 128 -0.69 -9.21 0.16
C MET A 128 -0.41 -10.72 0.11
N ALA A 129 -1.07 -11.42 -0.81
CA ALA A 129 -0.76 -12.81 -1.17
C ALA A 129 -0.12 -12.87 -2.57
N PHE A 130 0.91 -13.70 -2.75
CA PHE A 130 1.66 -13.82 -3.99
C PHE A 130 1.41 -15.15 -4.70
N PRO A 131 1.49 -15.22 -6.05
CA PRO A 131 1.58 -14.07 -6.96
C PRO A 131 0.35 -13.16 -6.89
N VAL A 132 0.52 -11.88 -7.26
CA VAL A 132 -0.58 -10.92 -7.39
C VAL A 132 -1.36 -11.24 -8.66
N GLU A 133 -2.63 -11.62 -8.50
CA GLU A 133 -3.51 -12.07 -9.58
C GLU A 133 -4.89 -11.46 -9.39
N GLU A 134 -5.48 -10.95 -10.46
CA GLU A 134 -6.84 -10.40 -10.44
C GLU A 134 -7.82 -11.43 -9.87
N ARG A 135 -8.78 -10.98 -9.03
CA ARG A 135 -9.73 -11.83 -8.29
C ARG A 135 -9.16 -12.78 -7.23
N LYS A 136 -7.84 -12.91 -7.04
CA LYS A 136 -7.30 -13.79 -6.00
C LYS A 136 -7.67 -13.27 -4.62
N SER A 137 -8.09 -14.18 -3.75
CA SER A 137 -8.52 -13.90 -2.39
C SER A 137 -7.74 -14.67 -1.33
N TRP A 138 -7.70 -14.14 -0.12
CA TRP A 138 -7.06 -14.76 1.04
C TRP A 138 -7.64 -14.23 2.36
N GLU A 139 -7.44 -14.99 3.44
CA GLU A 139 -7.81 -14.56 4.79
C GLU A 139 -6.72 -13.63 5.37
N GLY A 140 -6.88 -12.32 5.14
CA GLY A 140 -5.88 -11.31 5.50
C GLY A 140 -5.64 -11.16 7.00
N ASN A 141 -6.64 -11.54 7.82
CA ASN A 141 -6.60 -11.48 9.28
C ASN A 141 -6.40 -12.85 9.95
N SER A 142 -5.98 -13.88 9.22
CA SER A 142 -5.87 -15.26 9.73
C SER A 142 -4.91 -15.45 10.92
N TYR A 143 -4.03 -14.48 11.19
CA TYR A 143 -3.14 -14.48 12.36
C TYR A 143 -3.67 -13.67 13.56
N ILE A 144 -4.88 -13.12 13.48
CA ILE A 144 -5.49 -12.34 14.55
C ILE A 144 -6.28 -13.27 15.48
N GLU A 145 -6.05 -13.14 16.79
CA GLU A 145 -6.77 -13.90 17.83
C GLU A 145 -8.18 -13.33 18.01
N VAL A 146 -9.12 -13.71 17.14
CA VAL A 146 -10.48 -13.16 17.09
C VAL A 146 -11.41 -13.64 18.22
N ASP A 147 -10.96 -14.58 19.05
CA ASP A 147 -11.64 -14.94 20.30
C ASP A 147 -11.47 -13.86 21.38
N ASP A 148 -10.49 -12.96 21.22
CA ASP A 148 -10.39 -11.74 22.00
C ASP A 148 -11.50 -10.75 21.55
N PRO A 149 -12.40 -10.32 22.46
CA PRO A 149 -13.45 -9.36 22.12
C PRO A 149 -12.94 -8.06 21.49
N ASP A 150 -11.72 -7.62 21.82
CA ASP A 150 -11.12 -6.41 21.26
C ASP A 150 -10.77 -6.57 19.78
N PHE A 151 -10.64 -7.81 19.29
CA PHE A 151 -10.26 -8.13 17.91
C PHE A 151 -11.32 -8.90 17.13
N TYR A 152 -12.45 -9.23 17.74
CA TYR A 152 -13.55 -9.98 17.10
C TYR A 152 -13.99 -9.37 15.76
N PHE A 153 -13.93 -8.04 15.63
CA PHE A 153 -14.32 -7.36 14.39
C PHE A 153 -13.42 -7.67 13.18
N TYR A 154 -12.25 -8.28 13.37
CA TYR A 154 -11.38 -8.74 12.28
C TYR A 154 -11.74 -10.13 11.74
N LYS A 155 -12.71 -10.79 12.37
CA LYS A 155 -13.14 -12.14 12.03
C LYS A 155 -13.69 -12.23 10.61
N ASP A 156 -13.34 -13.31 9.92
CA ASP A 156 -13.85 -13.71 8.61
C ASP A 156 -13.64 -12.68 7.46
N TRP A 157 -12.68 -11.75 7.60
CA TRP A 157 -12.34 -10.84 6.50
C TRP A 157 -11.61 -11.59 5.39
N VAL A 158 -12.20 -11.58 4.19
CA VAL A 158 -11.62 -12.15 2.98
C VAL A 158 -11.16 -11.02 2.09
N TYR A 159 -9.84 -10.90 1.96
CA TYR A 159 -9.23 -9.88 1.13
C TYR A 159 -9.25 -10.34 -0.32
N GLU A 160 -9.26 -9.40 -1.26
CA GLU A 160 -9.32 -9.72 -2.68
C GLU A 160 -8.65 -8.66 -3.55
N TYR A 161 -7.91 -9.11 -4.56
CA TYR A 161 -7.35 -8.20 -5.56
C TYR A 161 -8.39 -7.72 -6.57
N ARG A 162 -8.28 -6.44 -6.94
CA ARG A 162 -9.05 -5.75 -7.97
C ARG A 162 -8.23 -4.76 -8.77
N ASN A 163 -8.71 -4.46 -9.97
CA ASN A 163 -8.20 -3.40 -10.85
C ASN A 163 -6.70 -3.57 -11.14
N LEU A 164 -6.24 -4.81 -11.28
CA LEU A 164 -4.84 -5.13 -11.52
C LEU A 164 -4.39 -4.54 -12.87
N GLY A 165 -3.32 -3.74 -12.83
CA GLY A 165 -2.75 -3.09 -14.00
C GLY A 165 -3.43 -1.77 -14.37
N GLU A 166 -4.49 -1.38 -13.68
CA GLU A 166 -5.18 -0.11 -13.94
C GLU A 166 -4.46 1.07 -13.27
N SER A 167 -4.66 2.27 -13.80
CA SER A 167 -4.17 3.51 -13.18
C SER A 167 -5.06 3.95 -12.02
N PHE A 168 -4.47 4.52 -10.97
CA PHE A 168 -5.20 5.10 -9.85
C PHE A 168 -4.78 6.56 -9.61
N ASN A 169 -5.75 7.45 -9.38
CA ASN A 169 -5.49 8.85 -9.04
C ASN A 169 -5.77 9.08 -7.54
N THR A 170 -4.75 9.45 -6.78
CA THR A 170 -4.89 9.76 -5.34
C THR A 170 -5.53 11.12 -5.08
N GLY A 171 -5.85 11.89 -6.12
CA GLY A 171 -6.21 13.31 -6.07
C GLY A 171 -5.00 14.23 -6.17
N TYR A 172 -3.80 13.72 -5.90
CA TYR A 172 -2.54 14.46 -5.94
C TYR A 172 -1.62 14.00 -7.08
N LYS A 173 -1.55 12.69 -7.30
CA LYS A 173 -0.74 12.07 -8.36
C LYS A 173 -1.52 10.92 -8.99
N VAL A 174 -1.28 10.70 -10.29
CA VAL A 174 -1.71 9.50 -11.00
C VAL A 174 -0.58 8.49 -10.93
N PHE A 175 -0.91 7.27 -10.53
CA PHE A 175 -0.01 6.12 -10.54
C PHE A 175 -0.51 5.13 -11.56
N ASP A 176 0.34 4.77 -12.52
CA ASP A 176 0.06 3.72 -13.48
C ASP A 176 0.37 2.35 -12.87
N ASN A 177 -0.24 1.28 -13.41
CA ASN A 177 -0.03 -0.10 -12.96
C ASN A 177 -0.21 -0.28 -11.45
N THR A 178 -1.46 -0.35 -11.02
CA THR A 178 -1.83 -0.50 -9.61
C THR A 178 -2.56 -1.81 -9.36
N VAL A 179 -2.74 -2.14 -8.09
CA VAL A 179 -3.65 -3.19 -7.64
C VAL A 179 -4.38 -2.71 -6.39
N THR A 180 -5.69 -2.91 -6.36
CA THR A 180 -6.53 -2.65 -5.19
C THR A 180 -6.65 -3.93 -4.36
N VAL A 181 -6.48 -3.82 -3.05
CA VAL A 181 -6.83 -4.86 -2.07
C VAL A 181 -8.12 -4.41 -1.39
N LEU A 182 -9.22 -5.07 -1.71
CA LEU A 182 -10.46 -4.94 -0.95
C LEU A 182 -10.35 -5.83 0.28
N GLU A 183 -10.68 -5.34 1.47
CA GLU A 183 -10.53 -6.11 2.72
C GLU A 183 -11.87 -6.43 3.37
N VAL A 184 -12.73 -5.41 3.51
CA VAL A 184 -14.09 -5.55 4.05
C VAL A 184 -14.95 -4.35 3.64
N ASP A 185 -16.25 -4.59 3.44
CA ASP A 185 -17.24 -3.54 3.24
C ASP A 185 -18.59 -4.00 3.79
N GLU A 186 -18.79 -3.76 5.08
CA GLU A 186 -19.96 -4.19 5.84
C GLU A 186 -20.62 -3.00 6.55
N ALA A 187 -21.94 -3.00 6.57
CA ALA A 187 -22.74 -2.04 7.30
C ALA A 187 -24.03 -2.70 7.77
N GLU A 188 -24.44 -2.41 9.00
CA GLU A 188 -25.72 -2.85 9.55
C GLU A 188 -26.46 -1.64 10.11
N GLY A 189 -27.76 -1.53 9.81
CA GLY A 189 -28.57 -0.42 10.29
C GLY A 189 -28.16 0.95 9.76
N ASP A 190 -28.84 1.98 10.27
CA ASP A 190 -28.59 3.38 9.94
C ASP A 190 -29.09 4.21 11.14
N PRO A 191 -28.22 4.86 11.91
CA PRO A 191 -28.63 5.56 13.13
C PRO A 191 -29.41 6.85 12.82
N GLU A 192 -29.26 7.43 11.63
CA GLU A 192 -30.04 8.60 11.19
C GLU A 192 -31.48 8.23 10.82
N LEU A 193 -31.70 7.07 10.21
CA LEU A 193 -33.03 6.58 9.84
C LEU A 193 -33.71 5.80 10.97
N PHE A 194 -32.94 5.05 11.76
CA PHE A 194 -33.43 4.14 12.80
C PHE A 194 -32.68 4.35 14.14
N PRO A 195 -32.85 5.50 14.81
CA PRO A 195 -32.07 5.86 16.01
C PRO A 195 -32.29 4.92 17.21
N SER A 196 -33.33 4.10 17.20
CA SER A 196 -33.62 3.10 18.23
C SER A 196 -33.06 1.70 17.94
N ALA A 197 -32.40 1.50 16.80
CA ALA A 197 -31.76 0.25 16.41
C ALA A 197 -30.22 0.36 16.49
N PRO A 198 -29.50 -0.74 16.78
CA PRO A 198 -28.05 -0.76 16.65
C PRO A 198 -27.63 -0.54 15.21
N ALA A 199 -26.48 0.10 15.02
CA ALA A 199 -25.89 0.26 13.70
C ALA A 199 -24.37 0.12 13.75
N THR A 200 -23.78 -0.38 12.67
CA THR A 200 -22.34 -0.57 12.53
C THR A 200 -21.89 -0.23 11.11
N ARG A 201 -20.61 0.15 10.98
CA ARG A 201 -19.93 0.29 9.70
C ARG A 201 -18.51 -0.20 9.86
N THR A 202 -18.09 -1.07 8.96
CA THR A 202 -16.70 -1.52 8.83
C THR A 202 -16.34 -1.54 7.34
N LYS A 203 -15.41 -0.68 6.93
CA LYS A 203 -14.90 -0.61 5.57
C LYS A 203 -13.38 -0.57 5.63
N SER A 204 -12.71 -1.33 4.79
CA SER A 204 -11.27 -1.21 4.60
C SER A 204 -10.86 -1.63 3.19
N ASN A 205 -10.04 -0.80 2.55
CA ASN A 205 -9.38 -1.12 1.30
C ASN A 205 -8.10 -0.31 1.13
N GLU A 206 -7.17 -0.85 0.36
CA GLU A 206 -5.88 -0.25 0.07
C GLU A 206 -5.58 -0.35 -1.43
N VAL A 207 -4.76 0.56 -1.95
CA VAL A 207 -4.27 0.51 -3.34
C VAL A 207 -2.77 0.59 -3.31
N TYR A 208 -2.13 -0.27 -4.10
CA TYR A 208 -0.70 -0.40 -4.22
C TYR A 208 -0.26 -0.10 -5.64
N ALA A 209 0.81 0.68 -5.81
CA ALA A 209 1.40 0.96 -7.11
C ALA A 209 2.73 0.24 -7.29
N SER A 210 2.95 -0.26 -8.50
CA SER A 210 4.19 -0.92 -8.91
C SER A 210 5.39 0.01 -8.67
N GLY A 211 6.41 -0.49 -7.96
CA GLY A 211 7.63 0.23 -7.61
C GLY A 211 7.49 1.29 -6.50
N VAL A 212 6.31 1.44 -5.89
CA VAL A 212 6.05 2.46 -4.84
C VAL A 212 5.62 1.83 -3.51
N GLY A 213 4.70 0.86 -3.54
CA GLY A 213 4.02 0.39 -2.33
C GLY A 213 2.60 0.91 -2.22
N MET A 214 2.08 0.98 -0.99
CA MET A 214 0.74 1.51 -0.73
C MET A 214 0.67 2.99 -1.13
N ILE A 215 -0.32 3.35 -1.95
CA ILE A 215 -0.56 4.73 -2.40
C ILE A 215 -1.91 5.28 -1.93
N TYR A 216 -2.82 4.40 -1.51
CA TYR A 216 -4.11 4.78 -0.96
C TYR A 216 -4.52 3.80 0.13
N ARG A 217 -5.19 4.32 1.15
CA ARG A 217 -5.91 3.53 2.14
C ARG A 217 -7.18 4.25 2.53
N GLU A 218 -8.27 3.51 2.65
CA GLU A 218 -9.49 3.94 3.30
C GLU A 218 -9.83 2.91 4.37
N TYR A 219 -10.04 3.37 5.60
CA TYR A 219 -10.50 2.55 6.70
C TYR A 219 -11.55 3.33 7.48
N ILE A 220 -12.71 2.73 7.70
CA ILE A 220 -13.78 3.30 8.50
C ILE A 220 -14.29 2.19 9.40
N ARG A 221 -14.31 2.45 10.71
CA ARG A 221 -15.01 1.57 11.65
C ARG A 221 -15.72 2.40 12.70
N TRP A 222 -17.02 2.22 12.83
CA TRP A 222 -17.80 2.75 13.95
C TRP A 222 -18.94 1.82 14.35
N VAL A 223 -19.34 1.93 15.61
CA VAL A 223 -20.52 1.27 16.18
C VAL A 223 -21.46 2.32 16.76
N TYR A 224 -22.74 2.00 16.85
CA TYR A 224 -23.78 2.83 17.44
C TYR A 224 -24.67 1.98 18.33
N GLU A 225 -24.76 2.35 19.61
CA GLU A 225 -25.59 1.67 20.59
C GLU A 225 -26.81 2.51 21.01
N PRO A 226 -28.04 2.15 20.60
CA PRO A 226 -29.24 2.95 20.87
C PRO A 226 -29.65 2.96 22.36
N LYS A 227 -29.16 1.99 23.13
CA LYS A 227 -29.37 1.89 24.58
C LYS A 227 -28.20 2.47 25.39
N GLY A 228 -27.12 2.87 24.72
CA GLY A 228 -25.93 3.47 25.31
C GLY A 228 -25.94 4.99 25.14
N SER A 229 -24.83 5.53 24.63
CA SER A 229 -24.62 6.95 24.35
C SER A 229 -25.53 7.52 23.26
N GLN A 230 -26.12 6.67 22.41
CA GLN A 230 -26.85 7.09 21.19
C GLN A 230 -25.98 7.94 20.27
N CYS A 231 -24.69 7.66 20.27
CA CYS A 231 -23.67 8.34 19.48
C CYS A 231 -22.77 7.29 18.84
N ARG A 232 -22.14 7.63 17.72
CA ARG A 232 -21.15 6.75 17.08
C ARG A 232 -19.90 6.70 17.95
N ASP A 233 -19.30 5.53 18.07
CA ASP A 233 -17.95 5.32 18.60
C ASP A 233 -17.07 4.67 17.53
N GLY A 234 -15.90 5.24 17.25
CA GLY A 234 -14.96 4.65 16.31
C GLY A 234 -14.02 5.62 15.62
N LYS A 235 -13.42 5.17 14.52
CA LYS A 235 -12.40 5.92 13.78
C LYS A 235 -12.48 5.70 12.28
N GLY A 236 -12.17 6.76 11.53
CA GLY A 236 -11.99 6.77 10.10
C GLY A 236 -10.62 7.31 9.74
N VAL A 237 -10.03 6.80 8.67
CA VAL A 237 -8.81 7.32 8.08
C VAL A 237 -8.80 7.11 6.57
N ILE A 238 -8.44 8.15 5.85
CA ILE A 238 -8.11 8.12 4.43
C ILE A 238 -6.67 8.59 4.28
N MET A 239 -5.83 7.80 3.63
CA MET A 239 -4.45 8.14 3.31
C MET A 239 -4.32 8.21 1.79
N ARG A 240 -3.78 9.31 1.28
CA ARG A 240 -3.55 9.52 -0.16
C ARG A 240 -2.08 9.87 -0.37
N ALA A 241 -1.35 9.06 -1.14
CA ALA A 241 0.05 9.35 -1.42
C ALA A 241 0.18 10.66 -2.22
N VAL A 242 1.06 11.52 -1.73
CA VAL A 242 1.38 12.83 -2.33
C VAL A 242 2.80 12.88 -2.87
N ASP A 243 3.71 12.05 -2.34
CA ASP A 243 5.10 12.02 -2.78
C ASP A 243 5.79 10.69 -2.41
N HIS A 244 6.86 10.32 -3.12
CA HIS A 244 7.65 9.10 -2.87
C HIS A 244 9.01 9.16 -3.60
N ASN A 245 9.93 8.24 -3.28
CA ASN A 245 11.19 8.03 -4.02
C ASN A 245 11.34 6.62 -4.61
#